data_AF-A0A973JRT9-F1
#
_entry.id   AF-A0A973JRT9-F1
#
_cell.length_a   1.000
_cell.length_b   1.000
_cell.length_c   1.000
_cell.angle_alpha   90.00
_cell.angle_beta   90.00
_cell.angle_gamma   90.00
#
_symmetry.space_group_name_H-M   'P 1'
#
loop_
_entity.id
_entity.type
_entity.pdbx_description
1 polymer ?
#
loop_
_entity_poly.entity_id
_entity_poly.type
_entity_poly.pdbx_seq_one_letter_code
_entity_poly.pdbx_strand_id
1 'polypeptide(L)'
;MKVFKVVAGLFLATFLLTGMTAAQEKKATTVDELAKMYDVSSCKQCHPKQFEEWAKSIHARSLIGTGRTMATIKTAIQDGMMKEWAKSGIKEVKDIKVDHMLHCLKCHLPQLKNATDAVAQQIAKAVIDGDTATLEKVNINCIICHNQKALIHKYVDGEPEANVIYGSKEGAHGDKMFTALKKSPIMKESIICGQCHGLGPNFELANPTQCATLYGSYLHNYTASAGVVAETCQDCHMTKHKTGHVMPGYRDPAIAKSAVDVEVTAKGYHVLFKAGEHIPTAAVQVKMTSNAGHRIPDG
;
A
#
# COMPACT_ATOMS: atom_id res chain seq x y z
N MET A 1 -49.99 51.87 -34.51
CA MET A 1 -50.09 50.42 -34.18
C MET A 1 -48.97 49.70 -34.91
N LYS A 2 -48.20 48.77 -34.37
CA LYS A 2 -47.77 48.44 -33.00
C LYS A 2 -46.60 47.47 -33.25
N VAL A 3 -45.42 47.82 -32.71
CA VAL A 3 -44.41 46.94 -32.12
C VAL A 3 -44.07 45.63 -32.87
N PHE A 4 -42.99 45.66 -33.65
CA PHE A 4 -42.17 44.50 -34.00
C PHE A 4 -40.72 44.80 -33.68
N LYS A 5 -40.33 44.72 -32.40
CA LYS A 5 -38.93 44.75 -31.96
C LYS A 5 -38.78 43.95 -30.66
N VAL A 6 -37.78 43.08 -30.64
CA VAL A 6 -37.13 42.47 -29.47
C VAL A 6 -37.94 41.45 -28.67
N VAL A 7 -38.03 40.21 -29.14
CA VAL A 7 -38.18 39.02 -28.26
C VAL A 7 -37.35 37.86 -28.84
N ALA A 8 -36.03 38.05 -28.90
CA ALA A 8 -35.08 36.98 -29.20
C ALA A 8 -33.73 37.39 -28.60
N GLY A 9 -33.60 37.29 -27.28
CA GLY A 9 -32.37 37.67 -26.60
C GLY A 9 -32.58 38.08 -25.15
N LEU A 10 -33.25 37.25 -24.34
CA LEU A 10 -33.26 37.46 -22.88
C LEU A 10 -33.46 36.16 -22.09
N PHE A 11 -32.93 35.03 -22.58
CA PHE A 11 -32.86 33.77 -21.83
C PHE A 11 -31.51 33.07 -21.96
N LEU A 12 -30.44 33.81 -22.29
CA LEU A 12 -29.10 33.24 -22.48
C LEU A 12 -27.97 34.09 -21.86
N ALA A 13 -28.24 34.81 -20.76
CA ALA A 13 -27.23 35.69 -20.16
C ALA A 13 -27.29 35.80 -18.63
N THR A 14 -27.74 34.76 -17.93
CA THR A 14 -27.63 34.67 -16.46
C THR A 14 -27.25 33.28 -15.97
N PHE A 15 -26.52 32.50 -16.77
CA PHE A 15 -25.56 31.56 -16.20
C PHE A 15 -24.27 32.33 -15.92
N LEU A 16 -24.36 33.20 -14.92
CA LEU A 16 -23.20 33.71 -14.21
C LEU A 16 -22.45 32.50 -13.69
N LEU A 17 -21.43 32.11 -14.44
CA LEU A 17 -20.08 31.79 -13.97
C LEU A 17 -19.93 31.81 -12.45
N THR A 18 -20.59 30.89 -11.76
CA THR A 18 -20.11 30.34 -10.51
C THR A 18 -19.06 29.33 -10.92
N GLY A 19 -17.92 29.86 -11.36
CA GLY A 19 -16.68 29.12 -11.36
C GLY A 19 -16.41 28.73 -9.91
N MET A 20 -16.93 27.57 -9.51
CA MET A 20 -16.31 26.75 -8.49
C MET A 20 -14.90 26.46 -9.02
N THR A 21 -14.00 27.40 -8.76
CA THR A 21 -12.59 27.09 -8.64
C THR A 21 -12.53 26.16 -7.44
N ALA A 22 -12.71 24.86 -7.68
CA ALA A 22 -12.13 23.86 -6.82
C ALA A 22 -10.68 24.29 -6.67
N ALA A 23 -10.31 24.79 -5.48
CA ALA A 23 -8.96 25.18 -5.19
C ALA A 23 -8.09 23.98 -5.53
N GLN A 24 -7.37 24.06 -6.65
CA GLN A 24 -6.51 22.99 -7.08
C GLN A 24 -5.47 22.83 -5.99
N GLU A 25 -5.59 21.77 -5.19
CA GLU A 25 -4.67 21.51 -4.09
C GLU A 25 -3.24 21.60 -4.63
N LYS A 26 -2.42 22.43 -3.98
CA LYS A 26 -1.07 22.72 -4.43
C LYS A 26 -0.26 21.41 -4.44
N LYS A 27 0.07 20.92 -5.62
CA LYS A 27 0.91 19.72 -5.79
C LYS A 27 2.36 20.01 -5.43
N ALA A 28 3.03 19.05 -4.77
CA ALA A 28 4.47 19.11 -4.52
C ALA A 28 5.26 19.02 -5.83
N THR A 29 6.32 19.81 -5.94
CA THR A 29 7.25 19.82 -7.09
C THR A 29 8.60 19.20 -6.77
N THR A 30 8.89 18.99 -5.47
CA THR A 30 10.09 18.31 -4.98
C THR A 30 9.74 17.23 -3.96
N VAL A 31 10.66 16.27 -3.76
CA VAL A 31 10.54 15.26 -2.71
C VAL A 31 10.46 15.91 -1.32
N ASP A 32 11.20 17.00 -1.08
CA ASP A 32 11.18 17.73 0.20
C ASP A 32 9.83 18.41 0.46
N GLU A 33 9.21 18.99 -0.56
CA GLU A 33 7.86 19.54 -0.45
C GLU A 33 6.84 18.44 -0.14
N LEU A 34 6.94 17.29 -0.81
CA LEU A 34 6.05 16.15 -0.55
C LEU A 34 6.26 15.58 0.86
N ALA A 35 7.50 15.46 1.31
CA ALA A 35 7.82 15.04 2.67
C ALA A 35 7.20 15.99 3.71
N LYS A 36 7.31 17.31 3.47
CA LYS A 36 6.72 18.32 4.35
C LYS A 36 5.19 18.27 4.41
N MET A 37 4.53 17.99 3.28
CA MET A 37 3.06 17.82 3.24
C MET A 37 2.58 16.63 4.09
N TYR A 38 3.45 15.66 4.35
CA TYR A 38 3.16 14.44 5.09
C TYR A 38 4.06 14.28 6.32
N ASP A 39 4.52 15.39 6.90
CA ASP A 39 5.38 15.35 8.08
C ASP A 39 4.61 14.79 9.30
N VAL A 40 5.25 13.84 9.99
CA VAL A 40 4.70 13.17 11.18
C VAL A 40 5.55 13.45 12.43
N SER A 41 6.42 14.45 12.38
CA SER A 41 7.30 14.81 13.49
C SER A 41 6.52 15.23 14.74
N SER A 42 5.39 15.93 14.58
CA SER A 42 4.52 16.32 15.68
C SER A 42 3.83 15.12 16.33
N CYS A 43 3.52 14.07 15.55
CA CYS A 43 2.88 12.86 16.06
C CYS A 43 3.73 12.19 17.15
N LYS A 44 5.06 12.20 17.00
CA LYS A 44 6.00 11.63 17.99
C LYS A 44 5.87 12.27 19.38
N GLN A 45 5.48 13.54 19.46
CA GLN A 45 5.41 14.27 20.73
C GLN A 45 4.35 13.70 21.67
N CYS A 46 3.22 13.23 21.11
CA CYS A 46 2.10 12.66 21.87
C CYS A 46 1.98 11.13 21.73
N HIS A 47 2.53 10.55 20.66
CA HIS A 47 2.47 9.12 20.35
C HIS A 47 3.88 8.50 20.15
N PRO A 48 4.80 8.63 21.13
CA PRO A 48 6.19 8.19 20.96
C PRO A 48 6.29 6.67 20.71
N LYS A 49 5.47 5.87 21.40
CA LYS A 49 5.46 4.41 21.24
C LYS A 49 5.09 4.00 19.81
N GLN A 50 3.97 4.51 19.29
CA GLN A 50 3.51 4.17 17.94
C GLN A 50 4.50 4.65 16.88
N PHE A 51 5.09 5.83 17.08
CA PHE A 51 6.11 6.36 16.20
C PHE A 51 7.35 5.46 16.17
N GLU A 52 7.85 5.02 17.32
CA GLU A 52 9.02 4.13 17.42
C GLU A 52 8.77 2.74 16.82
N GLU A 53 7.58 2.19 17.02
CA GLU A 53 7.14 0.94 16.38
C GLU A 53 7.11 1.10 14.85
N TRP A 54 6.44 2.14 14.36
CA TRP A 54 6.34 2.44 12.94
C TRP A 54 7.72 2.66 12.30
N ALA A 55 8.60 3.42 12.95
CA ALA A 55 9.94 3.72 12.41
C ALA A 55 10.79 2.46 12.16
N LYS A 56 10.50 1.34 12.84
CA LYS A 56 11.17 0.04 12.64
C LYS A 56 10.52 -0.81 11.53
N SER A 57 9.31 -0.44 11.10
CA SER A 57 8.52 -1.18 10.11
C SER A 57 9.12 -1.10 8.69
N ILE A 58 8.61 -1.94 7.79
CA ILE A 58 8.89 -1.80 6.35
C ILE A 58 8.11 -0.62 5.76
N HIS A 59 6.96 -0.24 6.33
CA HIS A 59 6.17 0.91 5.89
C HIS A 59 6.94 2.23 5.99
N ALA A 60 7.72 2.43 7.06
CA ALA A 60 8.57 3.61 7.24
C ALA A 60 9.71 3.73 6.20
N ARG A 61 10.02 2.64 5.50
CA ARG A 61 11.03 2.55 4.44
C ARG A 61 10.44 1.96 3.18
N SER A 62 9.18 2.29 2.86
CA SER A 62 8.38 1.62 1.84
C SER A 62 9.00 1.59 0.44
N LEU A 63 9.84 2.56 0.08
CA LEU A 63 10.57 2.60 -1.20
C LEU A 63 11.83 1.72 -1.22
N ILE A 64 12.39 1.41 -0.05
CA ILE A 64 13.64 0.65 0.10
C ILE A 64 13.34 -0.80 0.48
N GLY A 65 12.39 -1.00 1.38
CA GLY A 65 12.02 -2.27 1.96
C GLY A 65 13.20 -2.95 2.64
N THR A 66 13.55 -4.14 2.17
CA THR A 66 14.74 -4.89 2.60
C THR A 66 15.92 -4.73 1.64
N GLY A 67 15.90 -3.69 0.80
CA GLY A 67 16.75 -3.51 -0.37
C GLY A 67 16.15 -4.13 -1.64
N ARG A 68 15.43 -5.25 -1.51
CA ARG A 68 14.77 -5.92 -2.64
C ARG A 68 13.71 -5.03 -3.31
N THR A 69 12.96 -4.24 -2.53
CA THR A 69 11.93 -3.34 -3.07
C THR A 69 12.55 -2.29 -3.99
N MET A 70 13.59 -1.58 -3.53
CA MET A 70 14.31 -0.61 -4.35
C MET A 70 14.90 -1.26 -5.60
N ALA A 71 15.51 -2.44 -5.47
CA ALA A 71 16.04 -3.18 -6.61
C ALA A 71 14.95 -3.53 -7.64
N THR A 72 13.79 -3.99 -7.20
CA THR A 72 12.66 -4.30 -8.09
C THR A 72 12.11 -3.04 -8.76
N ILE A 73 11.96 -1.92 -8.04
CA ILE A 73 11.55 -0.65 -8.64
C ILE A 73 12.59 -0.19 -9.67
N LYS A 74 13.88 -0.32 -9.36
CA LYS A 74 14.98 0.00 -10.28
C LYS A 74 14.89 -0.81 -11.57
N THR A 75 14.75 -2.13 -11.48
CA THR A 75 14.56 -3.00 -12.65
C THR A 75 13.27 -2.66 -13.41
N ALA A 76 12.17 -2.38 -12.71
CA ALA A 76 10.92 -1.97 -13.35
C ALA A 76 11.08 -0.67 -14.14
N ILE A 77 11.88 0.29 -13.67
CA ILE A 77 12.18 1.52 -14.41
C ILE A 77 13.12 1.23 -15.59
N GLN A 78 14.28 0.62 -15.32
CA GLN A 78 15.35 0.50 -16.31
C GLN A 78 15.05 -0.53 -17.40
N ASP A 79 14.45 -1.66 -17.03
CA ASP A 79 14.15 -2.74 -17.96
C ASP A 79 12.68 -2.70 -18.40
N GLY A 80 11.75 -2.37 -17.50
CA GLY A 80 10.34 -2.23 -17.88
C GLY A 80 10.03 -0.94 -18.63
N MET A 81 10.01 0.19 -17.90
CA MET A 81 9.54 1.48 -18.41
C MET A 81 10.37 2.00 -19.59
N MET A 82 11.70 1.89 -19.51
CA MET A 82 12.61 2.44 -20.51
C MET A 82 12.88 1.53 -21.72
N LYS A 83 12.61 0.21 -21.63
CA LYS A 83 12.88 -0.74 -22.73
C LYS A 83 11.62 -1.45 -23.23
N GLU A 84 10.89 -2.11 -22.34
CA GLU A 84 9.74 -2.94 -22.72
C GLU A 84 8.46 -2.14 -23.00
N TRP A 85 8.24 -1.02 -22.30
CA TRP A 85 7.03 -0.21 -22.46
C TRP A 85 7.10 0.69 -23.70
N ALA A 86 7.26 0.09 -24.88
CA ALA A 86 7.51 0.77 -26.15
C ALA A 86 6.43 1.79 -26.58
N LYS A 87 5.24 1.73 -25.97
CA LYS A 87 4.12 2.66 -26.22
C LYS A 87 3.89 3.70 -25.11
N SER A 88 4.69 3.68 -24.05
CA SER A 88 4.58 4.63 -22.93
C SER A 88 5.16 6.02 -23.25
N GLY A 89 6.02 6.13 -24.27
CA GLY A 89 6.74 7.35 -24.58
C GLY A 89 7.93 7.62 -23.67
N ILE A 90 8.26 6.72 -22.74
CA ILE A 90 9.40 6.85 -21.83
C ILE A 90 10.68 6.40 -22.54
N LYS A 91 11.69 7.27 -22.61
CA LYS A 91 13.04 6.92 -23.10
C LYS A 91 14.10 7.13 -22.04
N GLU A 92 13.90 8.15 -21.20
CA GLU A 92 14.78 8.48 -20.09
C GLU A 92 13.98 9.00 -18.89
N VAL A 93 14.66 9.28 -17.77
CA VAL A 93 14.00 9.64 -16.51
C VAL A 93 13.05 10.84 -16.68
N LYS A 94 13.41 11.84 -17.49
CA LYS A 94 12.61 13.07 -17.68
C LYS A 94 11.24 12.83 -18.34
N ASP A 95 11.05 11.69 -18.99
CA ASP A 95 9.79 11.33 -19.66
C ASP A 95 8.82 10.61 -18.69
N ILE A 96 9.31 10.25 -17.49
CA ILE A 96 8.50 9.59 -16.47
C ILE A 96 7.49 10.58 -15.89
N LYS A 97 6.25 10.12 -15.80
CA LYS A 97 5.11 10.81 -15.22
C LYS A 97 4.66 10.10 -13.96
N VAL A 98 3.89 10.79 -13.11
CA VAL A 98 3.26 10.20 -11.92
C VAL A 98 2.53 8.90 -12.30
N ASP A 99 1.71 8.92 -13.34
CA ASP A 99 0.90 7.77 -13.76
C ASP A 99 1.74 6.54 -14.14
N HIS A 100 2.91 6.74 -14.76
CA HIS A 100 3.83 5.64 -15.08
C HIS A 100 4.34 4.96 -13.81
N MET A 101 4.61 5.75 -12.77
CA MET A 101 5.13 5.26 -11.50
C MET A 101 4.07 4.63 -10.61
N LEU A 102 2.78 4.94 -10.79
CA LEU A 102 1.70 4.40 -9.95
C LEU A 102 1.59 2.88 -10.02
N HIS A 103 2.10 2.24 -11.08
CA HIS A 103 2.32 0.79 -11.10
C HIS A 103 2.96 0.27 -9.80
N CYS A 104 4.04 0.90 -9.34
CA CYS A 104 4.72 0.52 -8.10
C CYS A 104 4.23 1.40 -6.94
N LEU A 105 4.09 2.69 -7.19
CA LEU A 105 3.99 3.72 -6.16
C LEU A 105 2.56 3.94 -5.66
N LYS A 106 1.53 3.35 -6.29
CA LYS A 106 0.17 3.29 -5.71
C LYS A 106 0.18 2.71 -4.29
N CYS A 107 1.04 1.72 -4.05
CA CYS A 107 1.19 1.07 -2.75
C CYS A 107 2.44 1.54 -2.01
N HIS A 108 3.57 1.73 -2.70
CA HIS A 108 4.85 2.04 -2.05
C HIS A 108 5.06 3.53 -1.72
N LEU A 109 4.33 4.43 -2.38
CA LEU A 109 4.32 5.87 -2.09
C LEU A 109 2.95 6.47 -2.47
N PRO A 110 1.86 6.12 -1.76
CA PRO A 110 0.50 6.46 -2.18
C PRO A 110 0.25 7.98 -2.30
N GLN A 111 1.03 8.80 -1.59
CA GLN A 111 0.98 10.26 -1.65
C GLN A 111 1.53 10.87 -2.95
N LEU A 112 2.17 10.08 -3.83
CA LEU A 112 2.73 10.60 -5.09
C LEU A 112 1.66 11.29 -5.97
N LYS A 113 0.38 10.88 -5.85
CA LYS A 113 -0.74 11.53 -6.54
C LYS A 113 -0.86 13.04 -6.24
N ASN A 114 -0.35 13.48 -5.09
CA ASN A 114 -0.35 14.86 -4.63
C ASN A 114 0.92 15.62 -5.08
N ALA A 115 1.68 15.07 -6.02
CA ALA A 115 2.87 15.67 -6.60
C ALA A 115 2.76 15.83 -8.12
N THR A 116 3.67 16.64 -8.68
CA THR A 116 3.89 16.77 -10.12
C THR A 116 4.83 15.69 -10.63
N ASP A 117 4.94 15.56 -11.96
CA ASP A 117 5.86 14.62 -12.61
C ASP A 117 7.32 14.83 -12.19
N ALA A 118 7.71 16.05 -11.81
CA ALA A 118 9.05 16.34 -11.30
C ALA A 118 9.43 15.50 -10.07
N VAL A 119 8.47 15.20 -9.18
CA VAL A 119 8.73 14.34 -8.03
C VAL A 119 8.85 12.88 -8.45
N ALA A 120 8.03 12.42 -9.39
CA ALA A 120 8.15 11.06 -9.95
C ALA A 120 9.54 10.85 -10.58
N GLN A 121 10.06 11.86 -11.27
CA GLN A 121 11.40 11.87 -11.87
C GLN A 121 12.51 11.86 -10.81
N GLN A 122 12.37 12.66 -9.74
CA GLN A 122 13.31 12.65 -8.60
C GLN A 122 13.35 11.29 -7.92
N ILE A 123 12.20 10.66 -7.67
CA ILE A 123 12.12 9.32 -7.09
C ILE A 123 12.74 8.28 -8.02
N ALA A 124 12.42 8.31 -9.32
CA ALA A 124 13.00 7.38 -10.29
C ALA A 124 14.53 7.51 -10.35
N LYS A 125 15.06 8.73 -10.39
CA LYS A 125 16.50 8.99 -10.33
C LYS A 125 17.13 8.47 -9.04
N ALA A 126 16.54 8.79 -7.89
CA ALA A 126 17.05 8.34 -6.59
C ALA A 126 17.08 6.80 -6.48
N VAL A 127 16.07 6.11 -7.00
CA VAL A 127 16.05 4.64 -7.07
C VAL A 127 17.16 4.09 -7.97
N ILE A 128 17.37 4.67 -9.15
CA ILE A 128 18.43 4.25 -10.08
C ILE A 128 19.81 4.43 -9.46
N ASP A 129 20.03 5.59 -8.83
CA ASP A 129 21.32 5.98 -8.23
C ASP A 129 21.58 5.30 -6.88
N GLY A 130 20.56 4.70 -6.26
CA GLY A 130 20.66 4.14 -4.91
C GLY A 130 20.71 5.21 -3.81
N ASP A 131 20.17 6.39 -4.07
CA ASP A 131 20.10 7.51 -3.12
C ASP A 131 19.01 7.26 -2.05
N THR A 132 19.36 6.44 -1.07
CA THR A 132 18.49 6.12 0.07
C THR A 132 18.14 7.34 0.90
N ALA A 133 19.02 8.34 1.01
CA ALA A 133 18.77 9.55 1.80
C ALA A 133 17.60 10.37 1.23
N THR A 134 17.45 10.43 -0.09
CA THR A 134 16.26 11.04 -0.71
C THR A 134 15.02 10.17 -0.54
N LEU A 135 15.14 8.85 -0.72
CA LEU A 135 13.99 7.92 -0.64
C LEU A 135 13.40 7.82 0.77
N GLU A 136 14.21 7.92 1.83
CA GLU A 136 13.74 7.82 3.23
C GLU A 136 12.87 9.01 3.67
N LYS A 137 12.98 10.16 2.98
CA LYS A 137 12.18 11.35 3.28
C LYS A 137 10.68 11.14 3.09
N VAL A 138 10.29 10.20 2.22
CA VAL A 138 8.90 9.92 1.89
C VAL A 138 8.62 8.42 2.02
N ASN A 139 7.51 8.10 2.67
CA ASN A 139 7.21 6.73 3.08
C ASN A 139 5.72 6.56 3.40
N ILE A 140 5.32 5.34 3.74
CA ILE A 140 3.97 5.08 4.27
C ILE A 140 3.99 5.40 5.76
N ASN A 141 3.46 6.56 6.14
CA ASN A 141 3.43 7.05 7.52
C ASN A 141 2.02 7.16 8.12
N CYS A 142 1.93 7.76 9.31
CA CYS A 142 0.70 7.95 10.07
C CYS A 142 -0.42 8.57 9.23
N ILE A 143 -0.13 9.62 8.46
CA ILE A 143 -1.12 10.36 7.66
C ILE A 143 -1.64 9.48 6.51
N ILE A 144 -0.81 8.60 5.96
CA ILE A 144 -1.24 7.69 4.90
C ILE A 144 -2.36 6.76 5.40
N CYS A 145 -2.16 6.12 6.56
CA CYS A 145 -3.13 5.18 7.12
C CYS A 145 -4.29 5.87 7.83
N HIS A 146 -4.01 6.90 8.63
CA HIS A 146 -4.99 7.59 9.47
C HIS A 146 -5.67 8.78 8.80
N ASN A 147 -5.38 9.09 7.55
CA ASN A 147 -6.12 10.08 6.79
C ASN A 147 -6.35 9.61 5.35
N GLN A 148 -5.30 9.55 4.53
CA GLN A 148 -5.44 9.34 3.09
C GLN A 148 -6.14 8.02 2.71
N LYS A 149 -5.93 6.95 3.47
CA LYS A 149 -6.50 5.61 3.25
C LYS A 149 -7.55 5.25 4.29
N ALA A 150 -7.94 6.19 5.15
CA ALA A 150 -8.85 5.89 6.25
C ALA A 150 -10.30 5.69 5.80
N LEU A 151 -10.67 6.20 4.63
CA LEU A 151 -12.00 6.05 4.04
C LEU A 151 -11.88 5.36 2.67
N ILE A 152 -12.76 4.40 2.39
CA ILE A 152 -12.75 3.66 1.12
C ILE A 152 -14.05 3.83 0.33
N HIS A 153 -15.21 3.89 1.00
CA HIS A 153 -16.50 4.05 0.35
C HIS A 153 -16.80 5.54 0.14
N LYS A 154 -16.07 6.18 -0.76
CA LYS A 154 -16.12 7.65 -0.96
C LYS A 154 -17.51 8.23 -1.25
N TYR A 155 -18.39 7.44 -1.86
CA TYR A 155 -19.78 7.86 -2.10
C TYR A 155 -20.67 7.83 -0.85
N VAL A 156 -20.22 7.17 0.21
CA VAL A 156 -20.91 7.08 1.51
C VAL A 156 -20.20 7.96 2.54
N ASP A 157 -18.88 7.83 2.62
CA ASP A 157 -18.06 8.43 3.68
C ASP A 157 -17.43 9.78 3.27
N GLY A 158 -17.43 10.11 1.97
CA GLY A 158 -16.72 11.27 1.42
C GLY A 158 -15.22 11.05 1.19
N GLU A 159 -14.53 12.11 0.79
CA GLU A 159 -13.07 12.16 0.77
C GLU A 159 -12.52 12.46 2.19
N PRO A 160 -11.32 11.96 2.55
CA PRO A 160 -10.70 12.32 3.81
C PRO A 160 -10.51 13.83 3.96
N GLU A 161 -10.87 14.37 5.12
CA GLU A 161 -10.73 15.80 5.44
C GLU A 161 -9.29 16.15 5.82
N ALA A 162 -8.78 17.28 5.31
CA ALA A 162 -7.37 17.66 5.43
C ALA A 162 -6.86 17.81 6.87
N ASN A 163 -7.69 18.26 7.81
CA ASN A 163 -7.34 18.52 9.22
C ASN A 163 -7.85 17.45 10.19
N VAL A 164 -8.19 16.26 9.68
CA VAL A 164 -8.77 15.16 10.47
C VAL A 164 -7.83 13.97 10.53
N ILE A 165 -7.71 13.38 11.72
CA ILE A 165 -7.13 12.04 11.91
C ILE A 165 -8.26 11.06 12.20
N TYR A 166 -8.32 10.02 11.39
CA TYR A 166 -9.31 8.98 11.51
C TYR A 166 -8.80 7.84 12.39
N GLY A 167 -9.68 7.32 13.24
CA GLY A 167 -9.39 6.23 14.15
C GLY A 167 -10.66 5.54 14.62
N SER A 168 -10.66 5.11 15.88
CA SER A 168 -11.82 4.48 16.53
C SER A 168 -12.65 5.46 17.39
N LYS A 169 -12.21 6.72 17.50
CA LYS A 169 -12.79 7.75 18.36
C LYS A 169 -13.17 8.98 17.55
N GLU A 170 -14.06 9.79 18.11
CA GLU A 170 -14.45 11.09 17.58
C GLU A 170 -14.15 12.17 18.62
N GLY A 171 -13.87 13.39 18.17
CA GLY A 171 -13.68 14.54 19.05
C GLY A 171 -12.61 15.50 18.56
N ALA A 172 -12.12 16.34 19.47
CA ALA A 172 -10.98 17.21 19.19
C ALA A 172 -9.66 16.43 19.20
N HIS A 173 -8.70 16.90 18.40
CA HIS A 173 -7.33 16.41 18.39
C HIS A 173 -6.37 17.58 18.72
N GLY A 174 -5.35 17.30 19.54
CA GLY A 174 -4.48 18.34 20.11
C GLY A 174 -3.34 18.81 19.20
N ASP A 175 -3.29 18.35 17.95
CA ASP A 175 -2.27 18.76 16.98
C ASP A 175 -2.67 20.06 16.28
N LYS A 176 -1.68 20.84 15.82
CA LYS A 176 -1.91 22.14 15.16
C LYS A 176 -2.51 21.99 13.76
N MET A 177 -2.10 20.95 13.04
CA MET A 177 -2.55 20.66 11.67
C MET A 177 -3.79 19.78 11.69
N PHE A 178 -3.78 18.75 12.54
CA PHE A 178 -4.89 17.83 12.70
C PHE A 178 -5.64 18.15 14.00
N THR A 179 -6.72 18.92 13.88
CA THR A 179 -7.46 19.45 15.03
C THR A 179 -8.68 18.61 15.41
N ALA A 180 -9.01 17.59 14.62
CA ALA A 180 -10.17 16.73 14.85
C ALA A 180 -9.86 15.24 14.68
N LEU A 181 -10.56 14.43 15.48
CA LEU A 181 -10.65 12.98 15.37
C LEU A 181 -12.00 12.59 14.79
N LYS A 182 -12.00 11.68 13.81
CA LYS A 182 -13.23 11.05 13.30
C LYS A 182 -13.11 9.53 13.30
N LYS A 183 -14.24 8.84 13.35
CA LYS A 183 -14.27 7.38 13.16
C LYS A 183 -14.07 7.05 11.69
N SER A 184 -13.19 6.09 11.41
CA SER A 184 -13.16 5.40 10.13
C SER A 184 -13.95 4.09 10.25
N PRO A 185 -14.87 3.81 9.32
CA PRO A 185 -15.61 2.54 9.30
C PRO A 185 -14.70 1.32 9.10
N ILE A 186 -13.49 1.51 8.57
CA ILE A 186 -12.58 0.43 8.16
C ILE A 186 -11.31 0.32 9.00
N MET A 187 -11.12 1.19 10.00
CA MET A 187 -9.87 1.23 10.78
C MET A 187 -9.54 -0.11 11.46
N LYS A 188 -10.58 -0.86 11.85
CA LYS A 188 -10.47 -2.18 12.47
C LYS A 188 -10.69 -3.34 11.49
N GLU A 189 -10.93 -3.05 10.22
CA GLU A 189 -11.27 -4.04 9.20
C GLU A 189 -10.08 -4.33 8.30
N SER A 190 -9.91 -5.58 7.86
CA SER A 190 -8.81 -6.00 6.98
C SER A 190 -8.74 -5.22 5.66
N ILE A 191 -9.86 -4.63 5.21
CA ILE A 191 -9.93 -3.85 3.97
C ILE A 191 -9.04 -2.61 3.98
N ILE A 192 -8.69 -2.04 5.15
CA ILE A 192 -7.72 -0.93 5.19
C ILE A 192 -6.34 -1.36 4.67
N CYS A 193 -5.90 -2.56 5.06
CA CYS A 193 -4.66 -3.18 4.60
C CYS A 193 -4.79 -3.63 3.14
N GLY A 194 -5.97 -4.14 2.77
CA GLY A 194 -6.30 -4.60 1.42
C GLY A 194 -6.22 -3.51 0.33
N GLN A 195 -6.21 -2.24 0.69
CA GLN A 195 -5.97 -1.15 -0.28
C GLN A 195 -4.57 -1.19 -0.90
N CYS A 196 -3.58 -1.78 -0.22
CA CYS A 196 -2.21 -1.95 -0.73
C CYS A 196 -1.84 -3.42 -0.88
N HIS A 197 -2.24 -4.27 0.08
CA HIS A 197 -2.04 -5.72 0.05
C HIS A 197 -3.15 -6.42 -0.75
N GLY A 198 -3.54 -5.88 -1.90
CA GLY A 198 -4.84 -6.10 -2.55
C GLY A 198 -5.13 -7.49 -3.12
N LEU A 199 -6.10 -7.52 -4.04
CA LEU A 199 -6.60 -8.75 -4.67
C LEU A 199 -5.68 -9.22 -5.81
N GLY A 200 -5.07 -8.26 -6.53
CA GLY A 200 -4.30 -8.46 -7.76
C GLY A 200 -5.16 -8.99 -8.93
N PRO A 201 -4.79 -8.70 -10.20
CA PRO A 201 -3.89 -7.63 -10.66
C PRO A 201 -4.56 -6.25 -10.61
N ASN A 202 -3.76 -5.19 -10.65
CA ASN A 202 -4.23 -3.80 -10.65
C ASN A 202 -4.75 -3.39 -12.05
N PHE A 203 -5.90 -3.94 -12.47
CA PHE A 203 -6.49 -3.70 -13.79
C PHE A 203 -6.97 -2.26 -14.02
N GLU A 204 -7.05 -1.43 -12.98
CA GLU A 204 -7.38 -0.01 -13.11
C GLU A 204 -6.23 0.84 -13.66
N LEU A 205 -5.01 0.30 -13.74
CA LEU A 205 -3.84 1.00 -14.27
C LEU A 205 -3.65 0.73 -15.77
N ALA A 206 -3.09 1.71 -16.49
CA ALA A 206 -2.79 1.57 -17.92
C ALA A 206 -1.80 0.43 -18.23
N ASN A 207 -0.91 0.09 -17.28
CA ASN A 207 -0.08 -1.10 -17.33
C ASN A 207 -0.35 -1.95 -16.08
N PRO A 208 -1.35 -2.85 -16.13
CA PRO A 208 -1.74 -3.67 -15.00
C PRO A 208 -0.59 -4.55 -14.53
N THR A 209 -0.50 -4.73 -13.21
CA THR A 209 0.57 -5.55 -12.61
C THR A 209 0.06 -6.40 -11.48
N GLN A 210 0.70 -7.56 -11.37
CA GLN A 210 0.43 -8.56 -10.35
C GLN A 210 1.46 -8.44 -9.24
N CYS A 211 1.25 -7.50 -8.33
CA CYS A 211 2.13 -7.30 -7.16
C CYS A 211 1.50 -7.85 -5.88
N ALA A 212 0.39 -7.27 -5.43
CA ALA A 212 -0.23 -7.65 -4.17
C ALA A 212 -1.54 -8.44 -4.38
N THR A 213 -1.60 -9.62 -3.79
CA THR A 213 -2.68 -10.62 -3.91
C THR A 213 -3.18 -11.14 -2.56
N LEU A 214 -2.58 -10.64 -1.48
CA LEU A 214 -2.70 -11.17 -0.13
C LEU A 214 -4.11 -11.02 0.43
N TYR A 215 -4.76 -9.88 0.18
CA TYR A 215 -6.15 -9.66 0.57
C TYR A 215 -7.10 -10.55 -0.23
N GLY A 216 -6.78 -10.84 -1.49
CA GLY A 216 -7.56 -11.79 -2.30
C GLY A 216 -7.49 -13.20 -1.72
N SER A 217 -6.28 -13.64 -1.34
CA SER A 217 -6.14 -14.93 -0.66
C SER A 217 -6.83 -14.94 0.72
N TYR A 218 -6.78 -13.84 1.46
CA TYR A 218 -7.47 -13.72 2.75
C TYR A 218 -8.98 -13.91 2.59
N LEU A 219 -9.60 -13.20 1.63
CA LEU A 219 -11.04 -13.30 1.39
C LEU A 219 -11.46 -14.69 0.88
N HIS A 220 -10.76 -15.21 -0.13
CA HIS A 220 -11.20 -16.40 -0.84
C HIS A 220 -10.83 -17.70 -0.13
N ASN A 221 -9.74 -17.71 0.64
CA ASN A 221 -9.26 -18.94 1.28
C ASN A 221 -9.49 -18.95 2.78
N TYR A 222 -9.27 -17.84 3.48
CA TYR A 222 -9.32 -17.84 4.95
C TYR A 222 -10.70 -17.48 5.49
N THR A 223 -11.28 -16.34 5.09
CA THR A 223 -12.59 -15.92 5.62
C THR A 223 -13.73 -16.85 5.20
N ALA A 224 -13.58 -17.54 4.07
CA ALA A 224 -14.55 -18.50 3.57
C ALA A 224 -14.31 -19.95 4.07
N SER A 225 -13.24 -20.21 4.83
CA SER A 225 -12.91 -21.55 5.30
C SER A 225 -13.91 -22.07 6.34
N ALA A 226 -14.44 -23.27 6.12
CA ALA A 226 -15.35 -23.92 7.06
C ALA A 226 -14.67 -24.16 8.41
N GLY A 227 -15.35 -23.79 9.49
CA GLY A 227 -14.86 -23.98 10.86
C GLY A 227 -13.80 -22.98 11.33
N VAL A 228 -13.48 -21.96 10.52
CA VAL A 228 -12.53 -20.90 10.89
C VAL A 228 -13.29 -19.68 11.40
N VAL A 229 -12.90 -19.18 12.57
CA VAL A 229 -13.27 -17.82 13.03
C VAL A 229 -12.19 -16.88 12.48
N ALA A 230 -12.54 -16.11 11.46
CA ALA A 230 -11.58 -15.26 10.78
C ALA A 230 -11.11 -14.11 11.67
N GLU A 231 -9.80 -14.04 11.92
CA GLU A 231 -9.12 -12.89 12.52
C GLU A 231 -8.83 -11.83 11.44
N THR A 232 -8.86 -10.55 11.80
CA THR A 232 -8.47 -9.47 10.88
C THR A 232 -6.95 -9.42 10.67
N CYS A 233 -6.50 -8.70 9.63
CA CYS A 233 -5.07 -8.43 9.43
C CYS A 233 -4.45 -7.79 10.68
N GLN A 234 -5.17 -6.85 11.31
CA GLN A 234 -4.74 -6.13 12.51
C GLN A 234 -4.66 -7.05 13.73
N ASP A 235 -5.62 -7.97 13.89
CA ASP A 235 -5.61 -8.94 15.00
C ASP A 235 -4.31 -9.75 14.99
N CYS A 236 -3.91 -10.29 13.83
CA CYS A 236 -2.66 -11.03 13.71
C CYS A 236 -1.42 -10.12 13.72
N HIS A 237 -1.32 -9.15 12.81
CA HIS A 237 -0.07 -8.41 12.57
C HIS A 237 0.19 -7.24 13.53
N MET A 238 -0.77 -6.86 14.38
CA MET A 238 -0.60 -5.78 15.36
C MET A 238 -0.84 -6.25 16.80
N THR A 239 -1.84 -7.10 17.04
CA THR A 239 -2.35 -7.38 18.40
C THR A 239 -1.83 -8.70 18.97
N LYS A 240 -2.09 -9.84 18.31
CA LYS A 240 -1.80 -11.20 18.79
C LYS A 240 -0.33 -11.40 19.12
N HIS A 241 0.55 -10.89 18.26
CA HIS A 241 2.00 -10.93 18.44
C HIS A 241 2.57 -9.69 19.16
N LYS A 242 1.71 -8.76 19.61
CA LYS A 242 2.08 -7.53 20.33
C LYS A 242 3.12 -6.67 19.59
N THR A 243 3.02 -6.65 18.28
CA THR A 243 3.93 -5.97 17.35
C THR A 243 3.54 -4.52 17.09
N GLY A 244 2.29 -4.13 17.39
CA GLY A 244 1.81 -2.76 17.23
C GLY A 244 2.03 -2.26 15.81
N HIS A 245 2.62 -1.07 15.65
CA HIS A 245 2.85 -0.45 14.34
C HIS A 245 4.11 -0.95 13.63
N VAL A 246 4.83 -1.95 14.18
CA VAL A 246 5.93 -2.62 13.45
C VAL A 246 5.38 -3.40 12.27
N MET A 247 4.20 -4.03 12.44
CA MET A 247 3.49 -4.84 11.42
C MET A 247 4.41 -5.79 10.64
N PRO A 248 5.13 -6.70 11.33
CA PRO A 248 6.12 -7.54 10.69
C PRO A 248 5.49 -8.61 9.79
N GLY A 249 6.27 -9.05 8.80
CA GLY A 249 6.00 -10.22 7.96
C GLY A 249 6.97 -11.36 8.22
N TYR A 250 7.19 -12.22 7.22
CA TYR A 250 7.95 -13.48 7.32
C TYR A 250 9.42 -13.35 7.77
N ARG A 251 9.99 -12.15 7.78
CA ARG A 251 11.38 -11.93 8.22
C ARG A 251 11.50 -11.76 9.73
N ASP A 252 10.39 -11.57 10.41
CA ASP A 252 10.37 -11.64 11.86
C ASP A 252 10.35 -13.13 12.27
N PRO A 253 11.33 -13.60 13.07
CA PRO A 253 11.42 -15.02 13.42
C PRO A 253 10.20 -15.54 14.20
N ALA A 254 9.55 -14.70 15.01
CA ALA A 254 8.37 -15.10 15.76
C ALA A 254 7.18 -15.31 14.82
N ILE A 255 6.98 -14.40 13.86
CA ILE A 255 5.93 -14.53 12.83
C ILE A 255 6.20 -15.73 11.92
N ALA A 256 7.45 -15.90 11.46
CA ALA A 256 7.84 -17.01 10.60
C ALA A 256 7.58 -18.36 11.27
N LYS A 257 7.95 -18.48 12.55
CA LYS A 257 7.75 -19.71 13.33
C LYS A 257 6.27 -20.02 13.57
N SER A 258 5.41 -19.02 13.71
CA SER A 258 3.98 -19.24 13.90
C SER A 258 3.22 -19.55 12.61
N ALA A 259 3.81 -19.29 11.43
CA ALA A 259 3.09 -19.34 10.16
C ALA A 259 2.81 -20.76 9.65
N VAL A 260 3.70 -21.73 9.95
CA VAL A 260 3.62 -23.09 9.41
C VAL A 260 4.02 -24.12 10.45
N ASP A 261 3.17 -25.11 10.68
CA ASP A 261 3.54 -26.33 11.36
C ASP A 261 4.09 -27.35 10.36
N VAL A 262 5.22 -27.98 10.70
CA VAL A 262 5.88 -28.98 9.84
C VAL A 262 6.00 -30.29 10.62
N GLU A 263 5.30 -31.31 10.13
CA GLU A 263 5.37 -32.69 10.64
C GLU A 263 6.14 -33.54 9.63
N VAL A 264 7.22 -34.19 10.08
CA VAL A 264 8.03 -35.08 9.24
C VAL A 264 7.91 -36.49 9.77
N THR A 265 7.44 -37.42 8.94
CA THR A 265 7.43 -38.84 9.22
C THR A 265 8.36 -39.55 8.25
N ALA A 266 9.18 -40.48 8.76
CA ALA A 266 10.13 -41.23 7.97
C ALA A 266 9.99 -42.72 8.27
N LYS A 267 9.95 -43.54 7.22
CA LYS A 267 9.92 -45.00 7.30
C LYS A 267 11.09 -45.58 6.52
N GLY A 268 12.03 -46.20 7.22
CA GLY A 268 13.10 -46.98 6.62
C GLY A 268 12.56 -48.27 5.99
N TYR A 269 13.06 -48.60 4.81
CA TYR A 269 12.78 -49.87 4.13
C TYR A 269 13.94 -50.23 3.20
N HIS A 270 14.01 -51.49 2.76
CA HIS A 270 14.98 -51.89 1.73
C HIS A 270 14.25 -52.02 0.40
N VAL A 271 14.79 -51.37 -0.63
CA VAL A 271 14.37 -51.61 -2.00
C VAL A 271 15.13 -52.82 -2.53
N LEU A 272 14.39 -53.75 -3.12
CA LEU A 272 14.90 -54.97 -3.75
C LEU A 272 14.53 -54.95 -5.23
N PHE A 273 15.39 -54.38 -6.08
CA PHE A 273 15.18 -54.42 -7.53
C PHE A 273 15.56 -55.78 -8.14
N LYS A 274 16.53 -56.48 -7.53
CA LYS A 274 17.00 -57.82 -7.93
C LYS A 274 17.31 -58.67 -6.69
N ALA A 275 17.35 -60.00 -6.88
CA ALA A 275 17.74 -60.92 -5.82
C ALA A 275 19.17 -60.64 -5.34
N GLY A 276 19.36 -60.53 -4.02
CA GLY A 276 20.64 -60.20 -3.38
C GLY A 276 20.98 -58.71 -3.31
N GLU A 277 20.19 -57.84 -3.94
CA GLU A 277 20.37 -56.38 -3.91
C GLU A 277 19.50 -55.76 -2.81
N HIS A 278 20.12 -55.31 -1.72
CA HIS A 278 19.44 -54.63 -0.62
C HIS A 278 19.89 -53.18 -0.58
N ILE A 279 19.02 -52.25 -1.01
CA ILE A 279 19.30 -50.81 -0.98
C ILE A 279 18.56 -50.20 0.21
N PRO A 280 19.25 -49.79 1.28
CA PRO A 280 18.63 -49.05 2.38
C PRO A 280 18.01 -47.75 1.85
N THR A 281 16.72 -47.58 2.09
CA THR A 281 15.92 -46.47 1.57
C THR A 281 15.03 -45.93 2.69
N ALA A 282 14.58 -44.67 2.58
CA ALA A 282 13.58 -44.10 3.47
C ALA A 282 12.46 -43.45 2.68
N ALA A 283 11.22 -43.76 3.01
CA ALA A 283 10.06 -43.00 2.58
C ALA A 283 9.87 -41.86 3.59
N VAL A 284 10.03 -40.62 3.12
CA VAL A 284 9.85 -39.40 3.94
C VAL A 284 8.57 -38.71 3.50
N GLN A 285 7.64 -38.52 4.43
CA GLN A 285 6.45 -37.71 4.24
C GLN A 285 6.59 -36.44 5.07
N VAL A 286 6.41 -35.30 4.41
CA VAL A 286 6.39 -33.98 5.04
C VAL A 286 4.97 -33.43 4.92
N LYS A 287 4.34 -33.16 6.05
CA LYS A 287 3.05 -32.48 6.13
C LYS A 287 3.29 -31.07 6.65
N MET A 288 2.80 -30.08 5.89
CA MET A 288 2.88 -28.67 6.24
C MET A 288 1.46 -28.13 6.44
N THR A 289 1.19 -27.55 7.60
CA THR A 289 -0.09 -26.92 7.91
C THR A 289 0.10 -25.41 8.03
N SER A 290 -0.58 -24.65 7.19
CA SER A 290 -0.55 -23.18 7.23
C SER A 290 -1.45 -22.69 8.35
N ASN A 291 -0.90 -21.87 9.24
CA ASN A 291 -1.63 -21.14 10.26
C ASN A 291 -1.88 -19.67 9.85
N ALA A 292 -1.38 -19.26 8.68
CA ALA A 292 -1.59 -17.93 8.15
C ALA A 292 -3.02 -17.76 7.59
N GLY A 293 -3.59 -16.57 7.81
CA GLY A 293 -4.90 -16.18 7.27
C GLY A 293 -4.88 -15.82 5.78
N HIS A 294 -3.83 -16.21 5.06
CA HIS A 294 -3.65 -16.00 3.62
C HIS A 294 -2.64 -17.02 3.11
N ARG A 295 -2.50 -17.17 1.80
CA ARG A 295 -1.49 -18.03 1.19
C ARG A 295 -0.09 -17.55 1.59
N ILE A 296 0.85 -18.47 1.67
CA ILE A 296 2.25 -18.19 2.00
C ILE A 296 3.16 -19.03 1.07
N PRO A 297 4.26 -18.46 0.55
CA PRO A 297 4.59 -17.04 0.58
C PRO A 297 3.61 -16.22 -0.30
N ASP A 298 3.32 -14.98 0.12
CA ASP A 298 2.49 -14.06 -0.65
C ASP A 298 2.86 -12.61 -0.38
N GLY A 299 2.54 -11.74 -1.33
CA GLY A 299 2.96 -10.33 -1.34
C GLY A 299 4.47 -10.17 -1.44
#